data_AF-A0A831RJF4-F1
#
_entry.id   AF-A0A831RJF4-F1
#
_cell.length_a   1.000
_cell.length_b   1.000
_cell.length_c   1.000
_cell.angle_alpha   90.00
_cell.angle_beta   90.00
_cell.angle_gamma   90.00
#
_symmetry.space_group_name_H-M   'P 1'
#
loop_
_entity.id
_entity.type
_entity.pdbx_description
1 polymer ?
#
loop_
_entity_poly.entity_id
_entity_poly.type
_entity_poly.pdbx_seq_one_letter_code
_entity_poly.pdbx_strand_id
1 'polypeptide(L)' 'MGEISVIGLDLAKQVFHVVSFGARGKEVRKKQLRRAQVLRFFAQCPPCRVGMEACAGLHELPPS' A
#
# COMPACT_ATOMS: atom_id res chain seq x y z
N MET A 1 4.21 -19.19 7.16
CA MET A 1 4.16 -17.72 6.96
C MET A 1 2.81 -17.26 7.48
N GLY A 2 2.76 -16.30 8.40
CA GLY A 2 1.47 -15.78 8.86
C GLY A 2 0.73 -15.17 7.67
N GLU A 3 -0.46 -15.68 7.35
CA GLU A 3 -1.23 -15.22 6.20
C GLU A 3 -1.49 -13.71 6.33
N ILE A 4 -1.07 -12.97 5.31
CA ILE A 4 -1.35 -11.54 5.20
C ILE A 4 -2.84 -11.39 4.93
N SER A 5 -3.58 -10.73 5.83
CA SER A 5 -5.02 -10.49 5.68
C SER A 5 -5.34 -9.05 5.30
N VAL A 6 -4.52 -8.10 5.75
CA VAL A 6 -4.69 -6.67 5.51
C VAL A 6 -3.36 -6.05 5.13
N ILE A 7 -3.38 -5.15 4.15
CA ILE A 7 -2.24 -4.36 3.72
C ILE A 7 -2.61 -2.88 3.75
N GLY A 8 -1.86 -2.08 4.49
CA GLY A 8 -1.86 -0.62 4.39
C GLY A 8 -0.85 -0.16 3.35
N LEU A 9 -1.29 0.68 2.41
CA LEU A 9 -0.48 1.29 1.35
C LEU A 9 -0.54 2.82 1.48
N ASP A 10 0.59 3.41 1.79
CA ASP A 10 0.78 4.86 1.80
C ASP A 10 1.38 5.35 0.46
N LEU A 11 0.82 6.46 -0.03
CA LEU A 11 1.11 7.07 -1.32
C LEU A 11 2.08 8.25 -1.16
N ALA A 12 3.35 8.00 -0.87
CA ALA A 12 4.36 9.06 -0.92
C ALA A 12 4.83 9.33 -2.36
N LYS A 13 5.30 10.56 -2.63
CA LYS A 13 5.62 11.07 -3.99
C LYS A 13 6.60 10.21 -4.80
N GLN A 14 7.49 9.45 -4.16
CA GLN A 14 8.59 8.74 -4.82
C GLN A 14 8.67 7.25 -4.45
N VAL A 15 8.10 6.86 -3.31
CA VAL A 15 8.14 5.49 -2.79
C VAL A 15 6.81 5.19 -2.12
N PHE A 16 6.38 3.94 -2.17
CA PHE A 16 5.19 3.46 -1.52
C PHE A 16 5.59 2.75 -0.24
N HIS A 17 4.98 3.10 0.89
CA HIS A 17 5.19 2.35 2.13
C HIS A 17 4.07 1.33 2.27
N VAL A 18 4.48 0.10 2.53
CA VAL A 18 3.58 -1.02 2.75
C VAL A 18 3.75 -1.56 4.15
N VAL A 19 2.64 -1.70 4.86
CA VAL A 19 2.56 -2.41 6.13
C VAL A 19 1.52 -3.51 5.99
N SER A 20 1.90 -4.75 6.31
CA SER A 20 1.05 -5.93 6.20
C SER A 20 0.75 -6.48 7.58
N PHE A 21 -0.51 -6.84 7.80
CA PHE A 21 -1.01 -7.41 9.04
C PHE A 21 -1.59 -8.79 8.78
N GLY A 22 -1.42 -9.69 9.74
CA GLY A 22 -2.07 -10.99 9.72
C GLY A 22 -3.49 -10.93 10.28
N ALA A 23 -4.21 -12.06 10.22
CA ALA A 23 -5.61 -12.15 10.64
C ALA A 23 -5.89 -11.67 12.08
N ARG A 24 -4.88 -11.70 12.97
CA ARG A 24 -4.98 -11.23 14.37
C ARG A 24 -4.55 -9.76 14.56
N GLY A 25 -4.39 -9.00 13.47
CA GLY A 25 -3.95 -7.60 13.51
C GLY A 25 -2.47 -7.42 13.85
N LYS A 26 -1.68 -8.50 13.96
CA LYS A 26 -0.23 -8.42 14.19
C LYS A 26 0.49 -8.03 12.91
N GLU A 27 1.42 -7.09 13.00
CA GLU A 27 2.30 -6.76 11.88
C GLU A 27 3.12 -7.99 11.45
N VAL A 28 3.04 -8.32 10.17
CA VAL A 28 3.76 -9.42 9.53
C VAL A 28 4.93 -8.90 8.72
N ARG A 29 4.78 -7.72 8.09
CA ARG A 29 5.81 -7.15 7.23
C ARG A 29 5.67 -5.63 7.11
N LYS A 30 6.80 -4.94 7.04
CA LYS A 30 6.89 -3.54 6.62
C LYS A 30 7.94 -3.40 5.51
N LYS A 31 7.61 -2.72 4.42
CA LYS A 31 8.51 -2.57 3.26
C LYS A 31 8.26 -1.26 2.50
N GLN A 32 9.34 -0.66 2.01
CA GLN A 32 9.26 0.42 1.02
C GLN A 32 9.37 -0.16 -0.39
N LEU A 33 8.50 0.27 -1.30
CA LEU A 33 8.44 -0.18 -2.69
C LEU A 33 8.60 1.00 -3.63
N ARG A 34 9.35 0.81 -4.71
CA ARG A 34 9.29 1.69 -5.88
C ARG A 34 8.07 1.33 -6.74
N ARG A 35 7.61 2.25 -7.60
CA ARG A 35 6.45 2.02 -8.49
C ARG A 35 6.55 0.71 -9.28
N ALA A 36 7.72 0.39 -9.82
CA ALA A 36 7.98 -0.85 -10.57
C ALA A 36 7.99 -2.15 -9.72
N GLN A 37 7.90 -2.04 -8.40
CA GLN A 37 7.88 -3.18 -7.46
C GLN A 37 6.48 -3.44 -6.90
N VAL A 38 5.55 -2.48 -7.01
CA VAL A 38 4.20 -2.56 -6.46
C VAL A 38 3.46 -3.78 -7.02
N LEU A 39 3.36 -3.90 -8.34
CA LEU A 39 2.65 -5.03 -8.97
C LEU A 39 3.24 -6.39 -8.58
N ARG A 40 4.57 -6.52 -8.62
CA ARG A 40 5.25 -7.77 -8.23
C ARG A 40 5.04 -8.12 -6.76
N PHE A 41 4.97 -7.12 -5.88
CA PHE A 41 4.71 -7.34 -4.47
C PHE A 41 3.29 -7.89 -4.26
N PHE A 42 2.27 -7.24 -4.81
CA PHE A 42 0.88 -7.67 -4.64
C PHE A 42 0.58 -9.00 -5.34
N ALA A 43 1.26 -9.32 -6.45
CA ALA A 43 1.13 -10.61 -7.13
C ALA A 43 1.64 -11.80 -6.29
N GLN A 44 2.49 -11.55 -5.28
CA GLN A 44 3.01 -12.58 -4.36
C GLN A 44 2.20 -12.67 -3.07
N CYS A 45 1.22 -11.79 -2.87
CA CYS A 45 0.36 -11.79 -1.70
C CYS A 45 -0.85 -12.72 -1.95
N PRO A 46 -1.31 -13.45 -0.92
CA PRO A 46 -2.63 -14.08 -0.99
C PRO A 46 -3.72 -12.99 -1.12
N PRO A 47 -4.94 -13.36 -1.56
CA PRO A 47 -6.07 -12.44 -1.55
C PRO A 47 -6.24 -11.80 -0.18
N CYS A 48 -6.18 -10.47 -0.13
CA CYS A 48 -6.20 -9.70 1.12
C CYS A 48 -6.88 -8.35 0.90
N ARG A 49 -7.30 -7.70 1.99
CA ARG A 49 -7.86 -6.35 1.93
C ARG A 49 -6.73 -5.34 1.86
N VAL A 50 -6.80 -4.41 0.91
CA VAL A 50 -5.84 -3.32 0.78
C VAL A 50 -6.53 -2.02 1.20
N GLY A 51 -6.05 -1.42 2.28
CA GLY A 51 -6.36 -0.04 2.64
C GLY A 51 -5.33 0.89 2.01
N MET A 52 -5.78 1.92 1.32
CA MET A 52 -4.93 2.88 0.61
C MET A 52 -5.24 4.28 1.12
N GLU A 53 -4.20 5.05 1.46
CA GLU A 53 -4.41 6.45 1.82
C GLU A 53 -4.94 7.22 0.62
N ALA A 54 -6.05 7.95 0.82
CA ALA A 54 -6.56 8.88 -0.17
C ALA A 54 -5.78 10.21 -0.02
N CYS A 55 -4.78 10.43 -0.86
CA CYS A 55 -4.06 11.71 -0.88
C CYS A 55 -4.94 12.77 -1.57
N ALA A 56 -5.31 13.83 -0.86
CA ALA A 56 -6.08 14.98 -1.39
C ALA A 56 -5.22 15.94 -2.26
N GLY A 57 -4.42 15.39 -3.18
CA GLY A 57 -3.36 16.12 -3.89
C GLY A 57 -3.72 16.66 -5.27
N LEU A 58 -4.08 17.95 -5.31
CA LEU A 58 -3.94 18.97 -6.36
C LEU A 58 -4.76 18.86 -7.66
N HIS A 59 -5.89 19.58 -7.68
CA HIS A 59 -6.43 20.18 -8.90
C HIS A 59 -6.41 21.70 -8.74
N GLU A 60 -5.35 22.34 -9.21
CA GLU A 60 -5.43 23.73 -9.62
C GLU A 60 -6.21 23.76 -10.94
N LEU A 61 -7.51 24.06 -10.88
CA LEU A 61 -8.22 24.55 -12.05
C LEU A 61 -7.62 25.93 -12.36
N PRO A 62 -7.02 26.15 -13.54
CA PRO A 62 -6.77 27.52 -13.96
C PRO A 62 -8.12 28.23 -14.04
N PRO A 63 -8.30 29.42 -13.42
CA PRO A 63 -9.51 30.20 -13.63
C PRO A 63 -9.62 30.56 -15.12
N SER A 64 -10.80 30.35 -15.68
CA SER A 64 -11.18 30.78 -17.03
C SER A 64 -11.17 32.30 -17.15
#